data_AF-A0AAD0SPS3-F1
#
_entry.id   AF-A0AAD0SPS3-F1
#
_cell.length_a   1.000
_cell.length_b   1.000
_cell.length_c   1.000
_cell.angle_alpha   90.00
_cell.angle_beta   90.00
_cell.angle_gamma   90.00
#
_symmetry.space_group_name_H-M   'P 1'
#
loop_
_entity.id
_entity.type
_entity.pdbx_description
1 polymer ?
#
loop_
_entity_poly.entity_id
_entity_poly.type
_entity_poly.pdbx_seq_one_letter_code
_entity_poly.pdbx_strand_id
1 'polypeptide(L)' 'MDALEILKEKIKEKSIGKVAIELGLSKATISLVARKKYPNPQKIYSKIKEHYKQEIIGVQSTTTDLMQLLKEIDS' A
#
# COMPACT_ATOMS: atom_id res chain seq x y z
N MET A 1 -4.55 -5.23 -9.00
CA MET A 1 -4.96 -3.94 -8.43
C MET A 1 -4.23 -2.81 -9.11
N ASP A 2 -4.97 -1.80 -9.56
CA ASP A 2 -4.43 -0.57 -10.12
C ASP A 2 -3.86 0.32 -9.01
N ALA A 3 -2.65 0.88 -9.21
CA ALA A 3 -1.99 1.72 -8.21
C ALA A 3 -2.82 2.97 -7.86
N LEU A 4 -3.59 3.46 -8.82
CA LEU A 4 -4.47 4.59 -8.66
C LEU A 4 -5.64 4.29 -7.70
N GLU A 5 -6.15 3.06 -7.72
CA GLU A 5 -7.24 2.63 -6.83
C GLU A 5 -6.75 2.51 -5.40
N ILE A 6 -5.62 1.84 -5.19
CA ILE A 6 -4.95 1.74 -3.88
C ILE A 6 -4.69 3.12 -3.29
N LEU A 7 -4.19 4.05 -4.13
CA LEU A 7 -3.93 5.41 -3.70
C LEU A 7 -5.22 6.13 -3.26
N LYS A 8 -6.32 6.00 -4.03
CA LYS A 8 -7.61 6.61 -3.69
C LYS A 8 -8.19 6.03 -2.40
N GLU A 9 -8.04 4.73 -2.18
CA GLU A 9 -8.50 4.05 -0.98
C GLU A 9 -7.73 4.53 0.26
N LYS A 10 -6.39 4.56 0.20
CA LYS A 10 -5.55 5.06 1.29
C LYS A 10 -5.73 6.54 1.56
N ILE A 11 -6.01 7.34 0.54
CA ILE A 11 -6.37 8.75 0.71
C ILE A 11 -7.69 8.88 1.50
N LYS A 12 -8.69 8.03 1.24
CA LYS A 12 -9.95 8.03 2.01
C LYS A 12 -9.72 7.58 3.45
N GLU A 13 -8.86 6.59 3.67
CA GLU A 13 -8.59 6.00 4.99
C GLU A 13 -7.75 6.93 5.90
N LYS A 14 -6.65 7.50 5.37
CA LYS A 14 -5.64 8.23 6.18
C LYS A 14 -5.51 9.72 5.84
N SER A 15 -6.17 10.23 4.81
CA SER A 15 -6.01 11.58 4.22
C SER A 15 -4.76 11.77 3.33
N ILE A 16 -4.90 12.64 2.31
CA ILE A 16 -3.82 13.01 1.37
C ILE A 16 -2.52 13.41 2.07
N GLY A 17 -2.62 14.13 3.18
CA GLY A 17 -1.44 14.61 3.91
C GLY A 17 -0.60 13.48 4.52
N LYS A 18 -1.25 12.46 5.09
CA LYS A 18 -0.54 11.30 5.67
C LYS A 18 0.06 10.43 4.57
N VAL A 19 -0.69 10.15 3.52
CA VAL A 19 -0.23 9.38 2.35
C VAL A 19 0.98 10.05 1.67
N ALA A 20 0.98 11.38 1.57
CA ALA A 20 2.10 12.15 1.07
C ALA A 20 3.37 11.95 1.93
N ILE A 21 3.24 11.97 3.25
CA ILE A 21 4.35 11.74 4.19
C ILE A 21 4.85 10.30 4.11
N GLU A 22 3.96 9.30 4.14
CA GLU A 22 4.31 7.86 4.04
C GLU A 22 5.10 7.57 2.75
N LEU A 23 4.66 8.13 1.62
CA LEU A 23 5.33 7.93 0.34
C LEU A 23 6.54 8.86 0.12
N GLY A 24 6.81 9.80 1.03
CA GLY A 24 7.85 10.82 0.87
C GLY A 24 7.63 11.71 -0.36
N LEU A 25 6.38 12.03 -0.67
CA LEU A 25 5.96 12.84 -1.81
C LEU A 25 5.25 14.11 -1.33
N SER A 26 5.22 15.15 -2.16
CA SER A 26 4.43 16.35 -1.85
C SER A 26 2.92 16.10 -2.03
N LYS A 27 2.08 16.77 -1.23
CA LYS A 27 0.61 16.72 -1.35
C LYS A 27 0.12 17.07 -2.76
N ALA A 28 0.78 18.04 -3.41
CA ALA A 28 0.51 18.42 -4.79
C ALA A 28 0.73 17.25 -5.76
N THR A 29 1.82 16.51 -5.61
CA THR A 29 2.14 15.32 -6.40
C THR A 29 1.07 14.25 -6.26
N ILE A 30 0.66 13.93 -5.03
CA ILE A 30 -0.42 12.96 -4.76
C ILE A 30 -1.74 13.41 -5.43
N SER A 31 -2.09 14.69 -5.33
CA SER A 31 -3.28 15.26 -5.96
C SER A 31 -3.24 15.19 -7.50
N LEU A 32 -2.09 15.48 -8.11
CA LEU A 32 -1.89 15.39 -9.56
C LEU A 32 -1.99 13.95 -10.07
N VAL A 33 -1.41 13.00 -9.33
CA VAL A 33 -1.45 11.56 -9.65
C VAL A 33 -2.88 11.03 -9.53
N ALA A 34 -3.61 11.40 -8.47
CA ALA A 34 -5.01 11.03 -8.29
C ALA A 34 -5.93 11.55 -9.41
N ARG A 35 -5.60 12.72 -9.99
CA ARG A 35 -6.32 13.35 -11.10
C ARG A 35 -5.80 12.95 -12.49
N LYS A 36 -4.85 12.01 -12.59
CA LYS A 36 -4.18 11.61 -13.85
C LYS A 36 -3.55 12.77 -14.64
N LYS A 37 -3.23 13.89 -13.98
CA LYS A 37 -2.59 15.06 -14.60
C LYS A 37 -1.07 15.06 -14.44
N TYR A 38 -0.52 14.03 -13.79
CA TYR A 38 0.92 13.92 -13.59
C TYR A 38 1.57 13.36 -14.87
N PRO A 39 2.61 14.01 -15.42
CA PRO A 39 3.16 13.67 -16.73
C PRO A 39 3.87 12.31 -16.77
N ASN A 40 4.37 11.81 -15.64
CA ASN A 40 4.95 10.46 -15.55
C ASN A 40 4.61 9.78 -14.22
N PRO A 41 3.39 9.25 -14.07
CA PRO A 41 2.94 8.69 -12.80
C PRO A 41 3.48 7.27 -12.58
N GLN A 42 4.13 6.64 -13.58
CA GLN A 42 4.58 5.25 -13.48
C GLN A 42 5.55 5.02 -12.32
N LYS A 43 6.53 5.91 -12.12
CA LYS A 43 7.45 5.82 -10.97
C LYS A 43 6.72 5.87 -9.64
N ILE A 44 5.67 6.69 -9.55
CA ILE A 44 4.85 6.84 -8.34
C ILE A 44 3.96 5.62 -8.16
N TYR A 45 3.37 5.10 -9.24
CA TYR A 45 2.57 3.88 -9.21
C TYR A 45 3.38 2.67 -8.79
N SER A 46 4.62 2.53 -9.26
CA SER A 46 5.53 1.49 -8.78
C SER A 46 5.82 1.66 -7.28
N LYS A 47 6.11 2.88 -6.82
CA LYS A 47 6.34 3.18 -5.40
C LYS A 47 5.12 2.86 -4.51
N ILE A 48 3.92 3.23 -4.96
CA ILE A 48 2.64 2.91 -4.28
C ILE A 48 2.45 1.40 -4.24
N LYS A 49 2.62 0.72 -5.38
CA LYS A 49 2.47 -0.73 -5.45
C LYS A 49 3.49 -1.46 -4.60
N GLU A 50 4.71 -0.95 -4.46
CA GLU A 50 5.76 -1.56 -3.65
C GLU A 50 5.51 -1.35 -2.15
N HIS A 51 5.21 -0.10 -1.75
CA HIS A 51 4.93 0.25 -0.36
C HIS A 51 3.67 -0.44 0.17
N TYR A 52 2.58 -0.41 -0.60
CA TYR A 52 1.31 -1.03 -0.21
C TYR A 52 1.18 -2.50 -0.69
N LYS A 53 2.13 -3.05 -1.46
CA LYS A 53 2.18 -4.51 -1.75
C LYS A 53 2.25 -5.29 -0.46
N GLN A 54 3.12 -4.84 0.44
CA GLN A 54 3.35 -5.50 1.71
C GLN A 54 2.16 -5.35 2.65
N GLU A 55 1.38 -4.28 2.53
CA GLU A 55 0.15 -4.10 3.31
C GLU A 55 -0.97 -5.06 2.86
N ILE A 56 -1.02 -5.44 1.57
CA ILE A 56 -1.93 -6.51 1.08
C ILE A 56 -1.47 -7.89 1.58
N ILE A 57 -0.17 -8.08 1.82
CA ILE A 57 0.39 -9.27 2.50
C ILE A 57 0.37 -9.09 4.04
N GLY A 58 -0.27 -8.02 4.55
CA GLY A 58 -0.62 -7.89 5.97
C GLY A 58 -1.70 -8.88 6.41
N VAL A 59 -2.33 -9.59 5.45
CA VAL A 59 -3.20 -10.77 5.70
C VAL A 59 -2.50 -12.05 5.22
N GLN A 60 -1.17 -12.13 5.22
CA GLN A 60 -0.48 -13.42 5.01
C GLN A 60 0.99 -13.39 5.42
N SER A 61 1.26 -13.09 6.70
CA SER A 61 2.42 -13.61 7.43
C SER A 61 2.26 -13.34 8.93
N THR A 62 1.14 -13.77 9.52
CA THR A 62 1.25 -14.35 10.86
C THR A 62 1.94 -15.71 10.68
N THR A 63 3.27 -15.68 10.54
CA THR A 63 4.17 -16.83 10.68
C THR A 63 4.02 -17.49 12.07
N THR A 64 3.21 -16.90 12.95
CA THR A 64 2.74 -17.45 14.22
C THR A 64 1.68 -18.56 14.05
N ASP A 65 0.85 -18.55 13.00
CA ASP A 65 -0.25 -19.51 12.84
C ASP A 65 0.21 -20.87 12.30
N LEU A 66 1.17 -20.89 11.37
CA LEU A 66 1.75 -22.13 10.83
C LEU A 66 2.51 -22.93 11.90
N MET A 67 3.09 -22.25 12.89
CA MET A 67 3.85 -22.88 13.97
C MET A 67 2.94 -23.50 15.04
N GLN A 68 1.71 -23.00 15.21
CA GLN A 68 0.70 -23.62 16.09
C GLN A 68 0.11 -24.90 15.48
N LEU A 69 -0.16 -24.91 14.17
CA LEU A 69 -0.72 -26.08 13.49
C LEU A 69 0.23 -27.29 13.43
N LEU A 70 1.55 -27.06 13.40
CA LEU A 70 2.55 -28.13 13.50
C LEU A 70 2.59 -28.78 14.90
N LYS A 71 2.20 -28.06 15.94
CA LYS A 71 2.27 -28.54 17.33
C LYS A 71 1.13 -29.50 17.71
N GLU A 72 0.03 -29.50 16.95
CA GLU A 72 -1.12 -30.40 17.17
C GLU A 72 -1.00 -31.76 16.44
N ILE A 73 -0.04 -31.91 15.51
CA ILE A 73 0.17 -33.17 14.77
C ILE A 73 1.18 -34.09 15.49
N ASP A 74 2.02 -33.52 16.35
CA ASP A 74 3.03 -34.23 17.15
C ASP A 74 2.55 -34.63 18.56
N SER A 75 1.25 -34.45 18.88
CA SER A 75 0.70 -34.68 20.23
C SER A 75 -0.43 -35.69 20.29
#